data_AF-A0AAV9RJ75-F1
#
_entry.id   AF-A0AAV9RJ75-F1
#
_cell.length_a   1.000
_cell.length_b   1.000
_cell.length_c   1.000
_cell.angle_alpha   90.00
_cell.angle_beta   90.00
_cell.angle_gamma   90.00
#
_symmetry.space_group_name_H-M   'P 1'
#
loop_
_entity.id
_entity.type
_entity.pdbx_description
1 polymer ?
#
loop_
_entity_poly.entity_id
_entity_poly.type
_entity_poly.pdbx_seq_one_letter_code
_entity_poly.pdbx_strand_id
1 'polypeptide(L)'
;MKVLVLFAFAVLGSSLAGARIVSKCELKEQLAVVFNSLPDNIKQSGLSGDSFLAKVVCHVEQLSGFNTSAVTQLGKQSQESSESGSASDERGKSKPPNRRIKDNKDMALYGLFQLPKGLVCSDNIRLPNLCGISCNKLTDDDISDDISCVVKLLTDIVKNGFRTENSKKVWNVVKQLIDDKCKNLIQYFGEC
;
A
#
# COMPACT_ATOMS: atom_id res chain seq x y z
N MET A 1 -38.12 -39.96 2.63
CA MET A 1 -37.14 -39.59 1.58
C MET A 1 -36.45 -38.31 2.05
N LYS A 2 -35.14 -38.34 2.30
CA LYS A 2 -34.36 -37.19 2.78
C LYS A 2 -33.82 -36.45 1.55
N VAL A 3 -34.33 -35.25 1.28
CA VAL A 3 -33.82 -34.39 0.21
C VAL A 3 -32.61 -33.64 0.77
N LEU A 4 -31.42 -34.07 0.37
CA LEU A 4 -30.17 -33.34 0.65
C LEU A 4 -30.11 -32.15 -0.31
N VAL A 5 -30.42 -30.96 0.18
CA VAL A 5 -30.24 -29.70 -0.56
C VAL A 5 -28.77 -29.32 -0.45
N LEU A 6 -27.99 -29.59 -1.51
CA LEU A 6 -26.63 -29.08 -1.67
C LEU A 6 -26.72 -27.62 -2.15
N PHE A 7 -26.45 -26.68 -1.25
CA PHE A 7 -26.24 -25.28 -1.61
C PHE A 7 -24.87 -25.12 -2.27
N ALA A 8 -24.84 -25.14 -3.59
CA ALA A 8 -23.68 -24.70 -4.36
C ALA A 8 -23.75 -23.16 -4.51
N PHE A 9 -23.02 -22.44 -3.65
CA PHE A 9 -22.77 -21.01 -3.88
C PHE A 9 -21.64 -20.86 -4.90
N ALA A 10 -21.99 -20.87 -6.18
CA ALA A 10 -21.10 -20.40 -7.23
C ALA A 10 -21.16 -18.87 -7.31
N VAL A 11 -20.37 -18.18 -6.48
CA VAL A 11 -20.16 -16.73 -6.63
C VAL A 11 -19.05 -16.52 -7.66
N LEU A 12 -19.42 -16.49 -8.94
CA LEU A 12 -18.60 -15.87 -9.98
C LEU A 12 -18.79 -14.37 -9.89
N GLY A 13 -18.10 -13.73 -8.94
CA GLY A 13 -17.98 -12.29 -8.88
C GLY A 13 -17.02 -11.82 -9.96
N SER A 14 -17.53 -11.31 -11.08
CA SER A 14 -16.75 -10.44 -11.94
C SER A 14 -16.52 -9.13 -11.19
N SER A 15 -15.36 -8.96 -10.53
CA SER A 15 -14.92 -7.65 -10.08
C SER A 15 -14.74 -6.78 -11.32
N LEU A 16 -15.78 -6.00 -11.65
CA LEU A 16 -15.56 -4.72 -12.31
C LEU A 16 -14.55 -4.00 -11.40
N ALA A 17 -13.38 -3.66 -11.92
CA ALA A 17 -12.44 -2.80 -11.20
C ALA A 17 -13.12 -1.42 -11.10
N GLY A 18 -13.99 -1.27 -10.10
CA GLY A 18 -14.60 -0.03 -9.70
C GLY A 18 -13.57 0.81 -8.97
N ALA A 19 -13.71 2.12 -9.11
CA ALA A 19 -12.97 3.09 -8.34
C ALA A 19 -13.95 3.80 -7.42
N ARG A 20 -13.72 3.74 -6.11
CA ARG A 20 -14.48 4.51 -5.13
C ARG A 20 -13.56 5.37 -4.27
N ILE A 21 -14.14 6.46 -3.75
CA ILE A 21 -13.50 7.31 -2.75
C ILE A 21 -14.03 6.89 -1.39
N VAL A 22 -13.12 6.45 -0.52
CA VAL A 22 -13.43 6.09 0.88
C VAL A 22 -13.48 7.37 1.71
N SER A 23 -14.47 7.54 2.58
CA SER A 23 -14.45 8.71 3.46
C SER A 23 -13.43 8.56 4.59
N LYS A 24 -12.90 9.69 5.10
CA LYS A 24 -12.00 9.71 6.27
C LYS A 24 -12.57 8.96 7.48
N CYS A 25 -13.86 9.14 7.75
CA CYS A 25 -14.53 8.53 8.90
C CYS A 25 -14.82 7.04 8.68
N GLU A 26 -15.22 6.63 7.49
CA GLU A 26 -15.37 5.22 7.12
C GLU A 26 -14.04 4.47 7.31
N LEU A 27 -12.94 5.04 6.79
CA LEU A 27 -11.63 4.40 6.92
C LEU A 27 -11.16 4.33 8.38
N LYS A 28 -11.38 5.40 9.18
CA LYS A 28 -11.12 5.40 10.63
C LYS A 28 -11.86 4.25 11.31
N GLU A 29 -13.17 4.11 11.06
CA GLU A 29 -14.01 3.11 11.71
C GLU A 29 -13.57 1.69 11.36
N GLN A 30 -13.37 1.39 10.07
CA GLN A 30 -12.95 0.06 9.65
C GLN A 30 -11.56 -0.31 10.20
N LEU A 31 -10.60 0.62 10.18
CA LEU A 31 -9.30 0.38 10.80
C LEU A 31 -9.44 0.17 12.31
N ALA A 32 -10.20 1.01 13.02
CA ALA A 32 -10.38 0.88 14.46
C ALA A 32 -10.91 -0.50 14.85
N VAL A 33 -11.91 -1.03 14.11
CA VAL A 33 -12.44 -2.37 14.34
C VAL A 33 -11.35 -3.44 14.25
N VAL A 34 -10.55 -3.41 13.17
CA VAL A 34 -9.52 -4.44 12.96
C VAL A 34 -8.38 -4.29 13.98
N PHE A 35 -7.88 -3.07 14.22
CA PHE A 35 -6.79 -2.85 15.17
C PHE A 35 -7.17 -3.16 16.62
N ASN A 36 -8.42 -2.88 17.03
CA ASN A 36 -8.91 -3.24 18.37
C ASN A 36 -9.05 -4.75 18.55
N SER A 37 -9.28 -5.50 17.47
CA SER A 37 -9.33 -6.96 17.48
C SER A 37 -7.95 -7.64 17.61
N LEU A 38 -6.86 -6.88 17.47
CA LEU A 38 -5.51 -7.45 17.55
C LEU A 38 -5.15 -7.87 18.99
N PRO A 39 -4.28 -8.90 19.13
CA PRO A 39 -3.74 -9.31 20.43
C PRO A 39 -3.04 -8.16 21.18
N ASP A 40 -3.16 -8.14 22.51
CA ASP A 40 -2.64 -7.06 23.36
C ASP A 40 -1.13 -6.81 23.20
N ASN A 41 -0.34 -7.88 23.00
CA ASN A 41 1.10 -7.75 22.76
C ASN A 41 1.43 -6.98 21.47
N ILE A 42 0.52 -6.97 20.49
CA ILE A 42 0.66 -6.20 19.25
C ILE A 42 0.18 -4.76 19.47
N LYS A 43 -0.94 -4.58 20.17
CA LYS A 43 -1.49 -3.24 20.48
C LYS A 43 -0.53 -2.40 21.33
N GLN A 44 0.14 -3.01 22.30
CA GLN A 44 1.12 -2.35 23.15
C GLN A 44 2.39 -1.90 22.39
N SER A 45 2.60 -2.37 21.16
CA SER A 45 3.72 -1.97 20.30
C SER A 45 3.50 -0.63 19.57
N GLY A 46 2.50 0.16 19.99
CA GLY A 46 2.20 1.47 19.41
C GLY A 46 1.28 1.42 18.17
N LEU A 47 0.68 0.26 17.89
CA LEU A 47 -0.35 0.07 16.85
C LEU A 47 -1.78 0.34 17.37
N SER A 48 -1.91 0.96 18.53
CA SER A 48 -3.19 1.16 19.22
C SER A 48 -3.51 2.65 19.39
N GLY A 49 -4.80 2.95 19.34
CA GLY A 49 -5.35 4.27 19.62
C GLY A 49 -5.38 5.23 18.43
N ASP A 50 -6.15 6.29 18.60
CA ASP A 50 -6.48 7.25 17.54
C ASP A 50 -5.27 7.97 16.95
N SER A 51 -4.20 8.17 17.74
CA SER A 51 -2.98 8.81 17.24
C SER A 51 -2.31 7.98 16.14
N PHE A 52 -2.28 6.65 16.28
CA PHE A 52 -1.73 5.77 15.26
C PHE A 52 -2.65 5.71 14.03
N LEU A 53 -3.96 5.54 14.25
CA LEU A 53 -4.94 5.53 13.17
C LEU A 53 -4.90 6.84 12.37
N ALA A 54 -4.78 7.98 13.04
CA ALA A 54 -4.67 9.27 12.38
C ALA A 54 -3.48 9.33 11.43
N LYS A 55 -2.32 8.80 11.84
CA LYS A 55 -1.13 8.74 10.97
C LYS A 55 -1.38 7.91 9.73
N VAL A 56 -1.97 6.72 9.89
CA VAL A 56 -2.31 5.83 8.77
C VAL A 56 -3.28 6.52 7.82
N VAL A 57 -4.39 7.05 8.34
CA VAL A 57 -5.43 7.70 7.53
C VAL A 57 -4.93 8.99 6.87
N CYS A 58 -4.08 9.77 7.55
CA CYS A 58 -3.43 10.94 6.96
C CYS A 58 -2.51 10.56 5.79
N HIS A 59 -1.70 9.50 5.92
CA HIS A 59 -0.88 9.07 4.79
C HIS A 59 -1.72 8.53 3.63
N VAL A 60 -2.84 7.86 3.90
CA VAL A 60 -3.80 7.50 2.84
C VAL A 60 -4.33 8.75 2.13
N GLU A 61 -4.75 9.78 2.87
CA GLU A 61 -5.18 11.05 2.30
C GLU A 61 -4.10 11.66 1.39
N GLN A 62 -2.85 11.74 1.89
CA GLN A 62 -1.75 12.36 1.16
C GLN A 62 -1.30 11.58 -0.09
N LEU A 63 -1.44 10.25 -0.06
CA LEU A 63 -0.85 9.38 -1.08
C LEU A 63 -1.86 8.91 -2.13
N SER A 64 -3.11 8.65 -1.75
CA SER A 64 -4.16 8.17 -2.66
C SER A 64 -5.36 9.11 -2.75
N GLY A 65 -5.47 10.12 -1.88
CA GLY A 65 -6.69 10.94 -1.80
C GLY A 65 -7.93 10.11 -1.46
N PHE A 66 -7.73 9.01 -0.72
CA PHE A 66 -8.75 7.99 -0.43
C PHE A 66 -9.33 7.24 -1.64
N ASN A 67 -8.69 7.32 -2.81
CA ASN A 67 -9.13 6.61 -4.00
C ASN A 67 -8.65 5.15 -3.96
N THR A 68 -9.59 4.20 -3.98
CA THR A 68 -9.27 2.77 -3.94
C THR A 68 -8.53 2.28 -5.18
N SER A 69 -8.70 2.91 -6.35
CA SER A 69 -7.99 2.51 -7.58
C SER A 69 -6.71 3.33 -7.86
N ALA A 70 -6.19 4.07 -6.87
CA ALA A 70 -5.00 4.89 -7.07
C ALA A 70 -3.76 4.04 -7.43
N VAL A 71 -3.03 4.43 -8.48
CA VAL A 71 -1.77 3.78 -8.89
C VAL A 71 -0.70 4.83 -9.12
N THR A 72 0.42 4.72 -8.40
CA THR A 72 1.55 5.66 -8.48
C THR A 72 2.82 4.98 -8.94
N GLN A 73 3.54 5.56 -9.90
CA GLN A 73 4.83 5.05 -10.37
C GLN A 73 6.00 5.74 -9.62
N LEU A 74 6.78 4.98 -8.84
CA LEU A 74 8.01 5.50 -8.25
C LEU A 74 9.06 5.71 -9.34
N GLY A 75 9.56 6.94 -9.45
CA GLY A 75 10.65 7.30 -10.37
C GLY A 75 10.25 8.14 -11.58
N LYS A 76 8.96 8.42 -11.78
CA LYS A 76 8.47 9.46 -12.70
C LYS A 76 7.83 10.58 -11.89
N GLN A 77 8.66 11.52 -11.40
CA GLN A 77 8.10 12.84 -11.10
C GLN A 77 7.64 13.46 -12.42
N SER A 78 6.40 13.93 -12.40
CA SER A 78 5.73 14.72 -13.42
C SER A 78 6.62 15.85 -13.94
N GLN A 79 7.05 15.74 -15.20
CA GLN A 79 7.36 16.92 -16.01
C GLN A 79 6.05 17.36 -16.69
N GLU A 80 5.43 18.39 -16.12
CA GLU A 80 4.60 19.33 -16.88
C GLU A 80 5.14 20.73 -16.62
N SER A 81 5.98 21.22 -17.54
CA SER A 81 5.96 22.58 -18.11
C SER A 81 7.22 22.84 -18.96
N SER A 82 6.97 22.98 -20.26
CA SER A 82 7.54 23.91 -21.26
C SER A 82 9.06 24.12 -21.47
N GLU A 83 9.40 23.91 -22.75
CA GLU A 83 10.26 24.71 -23.65
C GLU A 83 11.81 24.64 -23.63
N SER A 84 12.31 24.10 -24.75
CA SER A 84 13.39 24.58 -25.64
C SER A 84 14.84 24.67 -25.15
N GLY A 85 15.72 23.96 -25.86
CA GLY A 85 17.17 24.21 -25.88
C GLY A 85 17.92 23.17 -26.69
N SER A 86 18.45 23.57 -27.85
CA SER A 86 19.16 22.70 -28.81
C SER A 86 20.64 22.46 -28.45
N ALA A 87 21.12 21.28 -28.86
CA ALA A 87 22.46 20.92 -29.33
C ALA A 87 23.70 21.13 -28.43
N SER A 88 24.48 20.06 -28.20
CA SER A 88 25.78 19.81 -28.87
C SER A 88 26.48 18.53 -28.37
N ASP A 89 27.32 18.01 -29.27
CA ASP A 89 28.08 16.75 -29.32
C ASP A 89 29.26 16.68 -28.32
N GLU A 90 29.74 15.46 -28.01
CA GLU A 90 31.17 15.07 -27.87
C GLU A 90 31.39 13.79 -27.01
N ARG A 91 32.37 13.01 -27.48
CA ARG A 91 32.75 11.62 -27.14
C ARG A 91 33.50 11.48 -25.81
N GLY A 92 33.45 10.27 -25.20
CA GLY A 92 34.63 9.75 -24.46
C GLY A 92 34.43 8.75 -23.31
N LYS A 93 34.89 7.52 -23.57
CA LYS A 93 35.52 6.53 -22.66
C LYS A 93 34.65 5.70 -21.68
N SER A 94 34.61 4.41 -22.03
CA SER A 94 34.13 3.26 -21.27
C SER A 94 34.79 3.14 -19.89
N LYS A 95 34.01 3.34 -18.83
CA LYS A 95 34.27 2.79 -17.49
C LYS A 95 33.38 1.55 -17.30
N PRO A 96 33.85 0.50 -16.61
CA PRO A 96 33.02 -0.68 -16.35
C PRO A 96 31.84 -0.24 -15.48
N PRO A 97 30.58 -0.65 -15.78
CA PRO A 97 29.46 -0.26 -14.96
C PRO A 97 29.59 -0.94 -13.61
N ASN A 98 30.04 -0.15 -12.63
CA ASN A 98 29.81 -0.41 -11.22
C ASN A 98 28.33 -0.78 -11.08
N ARG A 99 28.02 -2.03 -10.71
CA ARG A 99 26.67 -2.52 -10.44
C ARG A 99 26.14 -1.81 -9.19
N ARG A 100 25.81 -0.53 -9.34
CA ARG A 100 24.90 0.17 -8.45
C ARG A 100 23.54 -0.49 -8.70
N ILE A 101 23.01 -1.12 -7.66
CA ILE A 101 21.63 -1.60 -7.60
C ILE A 101 20.75 -0.50 -8.20
N LYS A 102 20.14 -0.79 -9.35
CA LYS A 102 19.35 0.13 -10.15
C LYS A 102 17.87 -0.22 -10.02
N ASP A 103 17.42 -0.60 -8.82
CA ASP A 103 16.19 -1.39 -8.69
C ASP A 103 15.11 -0.67 -7.88
N ASN A 104 14.83 0.59 -8.22
CA ASN A 104 13.54 1.18 -7.84
C ASN A 104 12.97 2.13 -8.91
N LYS A 105 13.42 1.99 -10.17
CA LYS A 105 13.07 2.95 -11.23
C LYS A 105 11.74 2.67 -11.93
N ASP A 106 11.08 1.54 -11.62
CA ASP A 106 9.80 1.12 -12.22
C ASP A 106 8.88 0.40 -11.21
N MET A 107 8.92 0.80 -9.91
CA MET A 107 8.01 0.21 -8.92
C MET A 107 6.69 0.98 -8.89
N ALA A 108 5.58 0.27 -9.10
CA ALA A 108 4.25 0.83 -8.98
C ALA A 108 3.63 0.53 -7.60
N LEU A 109 2.98 1.53 -7.03
CA LEU A 109 2.20 1.47 -5.79
C LEU A 109 0.73 1.38 -6.14
N TYR A 110 -0.01 0.56 -5.40
CA TYR A 110 -1.40 0.23 -5.69
C TYR A 110 -2.29 0.52 -4.50
N GLY A 111 -3.47 1.02 -4.80
CA GLY A 111 -4.60 0.99 -3.90
C GLY A 111 -4.67 2.12 -2.90
N LEU A 112 -5.66 2.01 -2.02
CA LEU A 112 -5.92 2.97 -0.96
C LEU A 112 -4.67 3.29 -0.14
N PHE A 113 -3.87 2.26 0.19
CA PHE A 113 -2.66 2.36 1.02
C PHE A 113 -1.35 2.46 0.22
N GLN A 114 -1.41 2.60 -1.10
CA GLN A 114 -0.24 2.73 -1.98
C GLN A 114 0.84 1.66 -1.72
N LEU A 115 0.43 0.40 -1.79
CA LEU A 115 1.26 -0.77 -1.49
C LEU A 115 2.11 -1.19 -2.71
N PRO A 116 3.40 -1.53 -2.55
CA PRO A 116 4.28 -1.83 -3.68
C PRO A 116 4.00 -3.18 -4.35
N LYS A 117 3.73 -3.13 -5.67
CA LYS A 117 3.61 -4.31 -6.53
C LYS A 117 4.92 -5.09 -6.61
N GLY A 118 4.81 -6.42 -6.63
CA GLY A 118 5.94 -7.34 -6.66
C GLY A 118 6.66 -7.49 -5.31
N LEU A 119 6.12 -6.86 -4.26
CA LEU A 119 6.50 -7.12 -2.87
C LEU A 119 5.28 -7.58 -2.08
N VAL A 120 4.23 -6.75 -2.10
CA VAL A 120 3.04 -6.93 -1.26
C VAL A 120 1.96 -7.73 -1.96
N CYS A 121 1.70 -7.41 -3.23
CA CYS A 121 0.81 -8.14 -4.14
C CYS A 121 1.57 -8.55 -5.40
N SER A 122 1.12 -9.61 -6.07
CA SER A 122 1.67 -9.99 -7.38
C SER A 122 0.71 -10.87 -8.15
N ASP A 123 0.63 -10.63 -9.46
CA ASP A 123 -0.03 -11.52 -10.43
C ASP A 123 0.95 -12.57 -11.02
N ASN A 124 2.24 -12.44 -10.69
CA ASN A 124 3.31 -13.31 -11.14
C ASN A 124 3.87 -14.13 -9.97
N ILE A 125 3.81 -15.45 -10.10
CA ILE A 125 4.27 -16.44 -9.10
C ILE A 125 5.76 -16.28 -8.76
N ARG A 126 6.57 -15.70 -9.66
CA ARG A 126 8.01 -15.52 -9.46
C ARG A 126 8.37 -14.29 -8.62
N LEU A 127 7.42 -13.40 -8.35
CA LEU A 127 7.65 -12.20 -7.54
C LEU A 127 7.13 -12.42 -6.11
N PRO A 128 7.76 -11.78 -5.11
CA PRO A 128 7.23 -11.78 -3.74
C PRO A 128 5.77 -11.29 -3.68
N ASN A 129 5.00 -11.93 -2.80
CA ASN A 129 3.61 -11.60 -2.54
C ASN A 129 3.32 -11.81 -1.05
N LEU A 130 3.64 -10.81 -0.23
CA LEU A 130 3.52 -10.89 1.23
C LEU A 130 2.06 -11.08 1.68
N CYS A 131 1.10 -10.51 0.96
CA CYS A 131 -0.31 -10.61 1.31
C CYS A 131 -1.00 -11.84 0.70
N GLY A 132 -0.41 -12.46 -0.32
CA GLY A 132 -0.96 -13.63 -1.00
C GLY A 132 -2.16 -13.28 -1.89
N ILE A 133 -2.22 -12.05 -2.40
CA ILE A 133 -3.33 -11.53 -3.20
C ILE A 133 -2.82 -11.02 -4.56
N SER A 134 -3.69 -11.03 -5.56
CA SER A 134 -3.46 -10.36 -6.84
C SER A 134 -3.58 -8.85 -6.69
N CYS A 135 -2.88 -8.07 -7.51
CA CYS A 135 -2.84 -6.62 -7.31
C CYS A 135 -4.15 -5.91 -7.65
N ASN A 136 -5.04 -6.54 -8.41
CA ASN A 136 -6.38 -6.01 -8.67
C ASN A 136 -7.26 -5.95 -7.42
N LYS A 137 -6.97 -6.78 -6.41
CA LYS A 137 -7.67 -6.77 -5.12
C LYS A 137 -7.43 -5.49 -4.33
N LEU A 138 -6.20 -4.98 -4.38
CA LEU A 138 -5.87 -3.68 -3.82
C LEU A 138 -6.45 -2.47 -4.59
N THR A 139 -7.10 -2.68 -5.74
CA THR A 139 -7.60 -1.58 -6.58
C THR A 139 -9.08 -1.68 -6.90
N ASP A 140 -9.77 -2.63 -6.29
CA ASP A 140 -11.22 -2.76 -6.41
C ASP A 140 -11.92 -1.90 -5.32
N ASP A 141 -13.25 -2.00 -5.23
CA ASP A 141 -14.03 -1.20 -4.29
C ASP A 141 -14.02 -1.80 -2.86
N ASP A 142 -13.67 -3.07 -2.69
CA ASP A 142 -13.70 -3.74 -1.38
C ASP A 142 -12.36 -3.57 -0.66
N ILE A 143 -12.32 -2.67 0.32
CA ILE A 143 -11.09 -2.35 1.06
C ILE A 143 -10.76 -3.36 2.17
N SER A 144 -11.55 -4.42 2.31
CA SER A 144 -11.38 -5.41 3.38
C SER A 144 -10.06 -6.16 3.26
N ASP A 145 -9.66 -6.52 2.03
CA ASP A 145 -8.37 -7.18 1.80
C ASP A 145 -7.19 -6.22 1.86
N ASP A 146 -7.37 -4.95 1.46
CA ASP A 146 -6.39 -3.88 1.69
C ASP A 146 -6.05 -3.71 3.17
N ILE A 147 -7.07 -3.55 4.02
CA ILE A 147 -6.91 -3.38 5.47
C ILE A 147 -6.25 -4.62 6.07
N SER A 148 -6.73 -5.80 5.70
CA SER A 148 -6.16 -7.07 6.17
C SER A 148 -4.69 -7.21 5.78
N CYS A 149 -4.33 -6.77 4.59
CA CYS A 149 -2.96 -6.77 4.09
C CYS A 149 -2.06 -5.80 4.88
N VAL A 150 -2.50 -4.56 5.12
CA VAL A 150 -1.76 -3.60 5.96
C VAL A 150 -1.55 -4.12 7.37
N VAL A 151 -2.59 -4.67 7.99
CA VAL A 151 -2.54 -5.23 9.34
C VAL A 151 -1.57 -6.42 9.41
N LYS A 152 -1.57 -7.28 8.39
CA LYS A 152 -0.60 -8.37 8.27
C LYS A 152 0.83 -7.87 8.20
N LEU A 153 1.11 -6.85 7.36
CA LEU A 153 2.44 -6.26 7.23
C LEU A 153 2.93 -5.62 8.54
N LEU A 154 2.07 -4.85 9.21
CA LEU A 154 2.40 -4.22 10.49
C LEU A 154 2.61 -5.25 11.60
N THR A 155 1.77 -6.28 11.66
CA THR A 155 1.91 -7.37 12.63
C THR A 155 3.20 -8.16 12.39
N ASP A 156 3.58 -8.41 11.13
CA ASP A 156 4.84 -9.05 10.79
C ASP A 156 6.04 -8.19 11.24
N ILE A 157 6.00 -6.88 11.00
CA ILE A 157 7.04 -5.95 11.47
C ILE A 157 7.15 -5.95 13.00
N VAL A 158 6.03 -5.96 13.72
CA VAL A 158 6.07 -5.98 15.20
C VAL A 158 6.62 -7.31 15.73
N LYS A 159 6.19 -8.45 15.17
CA LYS A 159 6.59 -9.78 15.66
C LYS A 159 8.02 -10.14 15.26
N ASN A 160 8.34 -9.90 13.99
CA ASN A 160 9.56 -10.39 13.36
C ASN A 160 10.57 -9.27 13.11
N GLY A 161 10.21 -8.00 13.32
CA GLY A 161 11.07 -6.87 12.94
C GLY A 161 11.33 -6.83 11.43
N PHE A 162 12.37 -6.09 11.04
CA PHE A 162 12.88 -6.08 9.67
C PHE A 162 13.82 -7.25 9.39
N ARG A 163 13.49 -8.47 9.86
CA ARG A 163 14.40 -9.63 9.73
C ARG A 163 14.40 -10.24 8.35
N THR A 164 13.30 -10.16 7.60
CA THR A 164 13.20 -10.72 6.25
C THR A 164 13.68 -9.71 5.20
N GLU A 165 14.23 -10.19 4.09
CA GLU A 165 14.65 -9.31 2.99
C GLU A 165 13.45 -8.54 2.41
N ASN A 166 12.30 -9.21 2.30
CA ASN A 166 11.08 -8.61 1.78
C ASN A 166 10.52 -7.53 2.71
N SER A 167 10.53 -7.73 4.04
CA SER A 167 10.08 -6.70 4.98
C SER A 167 10.99 -5.48 4.99
N LYS A 168 12.32 -5.67 4.83
CA LYS A 168 13.26 -4.55 4.61
C LYS A 168 12.96 -3.78 3.32
N LYS A 169 12.69 -4.49 2.21
CA LYS A 169 12.35 -3.86 0.93
C LYS A 169 11.06 -3.06 1.02
N VAL A 170 10.01 -3.63 1.60
CA VAL A 170 8.74 -2.91 1.82
C VAL A 170 8.97 -1.68 2.69
N TRP A 171 9.70 -1.80 3.80
CA TRP A 171 10.01 -0.67 4.67
C TRP A 171 10.79 0.45 3.95
N ASN A 172 11.76 0.10 3.10
CA ASN A 172 12.51 1.07 2.33
C ASN A 172 11.63 1.86 1.36
N VAL A 173 10.58 1.24 0.81
CA VAL A 173 9.58 1.92 -0.03
C VAL A 173 8.66 2.78 0.83
N VAL A 174 8.06 2.20 1.88
CA VAL A 174 7.14 2.91 2.79
C VAL A 174 7.81 4.15 3.41
N LYS A 175 9.09 4.05 3.79
CA LYS A 175 9.86 5.18 4.33
C LYS A 175 9.99 6.35 3.34
N GLN A 176 9.91 6.12 2.03
CA GLN A 176 9.93 7.18 1.02
C GLN A 176 8.57 7.86 0.87
N LEU A 177 7.49 7.23 1.35
CA LEU A 177 6.11 7.73 1.27
C LEU A 177 5.67 8.43 2.55
N ILE A 178 6.31 8.10 3.67
CA ILE A 178 6.09 8.77 4.95
C ILE A 178 6.85 10.10 4.94
N ASP A 179 6.11 11.19 4.80
CA ASP A 179 6.63 12.55 4.97
C ASP A 179 6.22 13.15 6.33
N ASP A 180 6.68 14.37 6.58
CA ASP A 180 6.49 15.07 7.85
C ASP A 180 5.08 15.64 8.05
N LYS A 181 4.21 15.61 7.02
CA LYS A 181 2.88 16.24 7.06
C LYS A 181 1.96 15.56 8.07
N CYS A 182 2.14 14.27 8.31
CA CYS A 182 1.30 13.47 9.20
C CYS A 182 1.86 13.32 10.64
N LYS A 183 2.72 14.23 11.11
CA LYS A 183 3.34 14.15 12.46
C LYS A 183 2.43 14.65 13.59
N ASN A 184 1.71 15.75 13.38
CA ASN A 184 0.93 16.43 14.42
C ASN A 184 -0.56 16.42 14.06
N LEU A 185 -1.26 15.35 14.45
CA LEU A 185 -2.63 15.07 14.03
C LEU A 185 -3.67 15.27 15.14
N ILE A 186 -3.46 16.30 15.96
CA ILE A 186 -4.43 16.68 16.99
C ILE A 186 -5.73 17.07 16.28
N GLN A 187 -6.85 16.47 16.68
CA GLN A 187 -8.18 16.68 16.08
C GLN A 187 -8.33 16.30 14.60
N TYR A 188 -7.42 15.49 14.02
CA TYR A 188 -7.55 15.04 12.62
C TYR A 188 -8.90 14.37 12.32
N PHE A 189 -9.43 13.67 13.31
CA PHE A 189 -10.75 13.04 13.29
C PHE A 189 -11.86 13.86 13.95
N GLY A 190 -11.70 15.17 14.16
CA GLY A 190 -12.68 15.98 14.90
C GLY A 190 -14.05 16.13 14.23
N GLU A 191 -14.13 15.86 12.92
CA GLU A 191 -15.37 15.80 12.14
C GLU A 191 -15.86 14.35 11.91
N CYS A 192 -15.18 13.41 12.56
CA CYS A 192 -15.54 12.02 12.76
C CYS A 192 -15.66 11.77 14.30
#